data_AF-F5L7F5-F1
#
_entry.id   AF-F5L7F5-F1
#
_cell.length_a   1.000
_cell.length_b   1.000
_cell.length_c   1.000
_cell.angle_alpha   90.00
_cell.angle_beta   90.00
_cell.angle_gamma   90.00
#
_symmetry.space_group_name_H-M   'P 1'
#
loop_
_entity.id
_entity.type
_entity.pdbx_description
1 polymer ?
#
loop_
_entity_poly.entity_id
_entity_poly.type
_entity_poly.pdbx_seq_one_letter_code
_entity_poly.pdbx_strand_id
1 'polypeptide(L)' 'MKRKEQPPVVKAEDIEFSREMADRDDVEALKRAEAADKRAQQKK' A
#
# COMPACT_ATOMS: atom_id res chain seq x y z
N MET A 1 -14.50 -2.57 -35.19
CA MET A 1 -14.08 -2.05 -33.87
C MET A 1 -14.28 -3.14 -32.83
N LYS A 2 -13.23 -3.67 -32.20
CA LYS A 2 -13.37 -4.61 -31.07
C LYS A 2 -13.64 -3.81 -29.80
N ARG A 3 -14.74 -4.12 -29.10
CA ARG A 3 -15.03 -3.54 -27.77
C ARG A 3 -13.94 -4.03 -26.82
N LYS A 4 -13.24 -3.10 -26.16
CA LYS A 4 -12.32 -3.45 -25.07
C LYS A 4 -13.18 -3.94 -23.92
N GLU A 5 -13.08 -5.23 -23.60
CA GLU A 5 -13.73 -5.80 -22.42
C GLU A 5 -13.18 -5.05 -21.20
N GLN A 6 -14.08 -4.47 -20.40
CA GLN A 6 -13.68 -3.80 -19.17
C GLN A 6 -13.26 -4.88 -18.16
N PRO A 7 -12.15 -4.69 -17.44
CA PRO A 7 -11.73 -5.66 -16.44
C PRO A 7 -12.83 -5.82 -15.38
N PRO A 8 -13.03 -7.04 -14.84
CA PRO A 8 -14.04 -7.28 -13.82
C PRO A 8 -13.78 -6.41 -12.59
N VAL A 9 -14.81 -5.74 -12.10
CA VAL A 9 -14.74 -4.98 -10.84
C VAL A 9 -14.70 -5.98 -9.70
N VAL A 10 -13.51 -6.21 -9.15
CA VAL A 10 -13.30 -7.00 -7.94
C VAL A 10 -13.69 -6.17 -6.71
N LYS A 11 -14.31 -6.81 -5.72
CA LYS A 11 -14.60 -6.16 -4.43
C LYS A 11 -13.27 -5.91 -3.72
N ALA A 12 -13.06 -4.69 -3.23
CA ALA A 12 -11.94 -4.40 -2.34
C ALA A 12 -12.25 -5.05 -0.99
N GLU A 13 -11.43 -6.01 -0.58
CA GLU A 13 -11.45 -6.59 0.75
C GLU A 13 -10.42 -5.86 1.61
N ASP A 14 -10.71 -5.71 2.91
CA ASP A 14 -9.77 -5.10 3.85
C ASP A 14 -8.65 -6.12 4.15
N ILE A 15 -7.43 -5.80 3.74
CA ILE A 15 -6.27 -6.68 3.87
C ILE A 15 -5.34 -6.11 4.95
N GLU A 16 -5.00 -6.95 5.93
CA GLU A 16 -4.03 -6.60 6.97
C GLU A 16 -2.59 -6.83 6.51
N PHE A 17 -1.67 -6.01 7.02
CA PHE A 17 -0.25 -6.17 6.74
C PHE A 17 0.33 -7.39 7.47
N SER A 18 0.95 -8.31 6.72
CA SER A 18 1.69 -9.44 7.28
C SER A 18 3.20 -9.19 7.22
N ARG A 19 3.84 -9.12 8.39
CA ARG A 19 5.29 -8.89 8.49
C ARG A 19 6.11 -10.07 7.97
N GLU A 20 5.60 -11.28 8.10
CA GLU A 20 6.29 -12.51 7.71
C GLU A 20 6.31 -12.72 6.19
N MET A 21 5.30 -12.18 5.49
CA MET A 21 5.23 -12.22 4.03
C MET A 21 5.86 -10.98 3.38
N ALA A 22 6.17 -9.96 4.17
CA ALA A 22 6.76 -8.73 3.68
C ALA A 22 8.18 -8.99 3.17
N ASP A 23 8.46 -8.56 1.95
CA ASP A 23 9.80 -8.60 1.42
C ASP A 23 10.65 -7.43 1.95
N ARG A 24 11.88 -7.33 1.45
CA ARG A 24 12.79 -6.28 1.86
C ARG A 24 12.24 -4.88 1.51
N ASP A 25 11.65 -4.75 0.34
CA ASP A 25 11.19 -3.47 -0.18
C ASP A 25 9.93 -3.01 0.57
N ASP A 26 9.04 -3.93 0.91
CA ASP A 26 7.88 -3.69 1.78
C ASP A 26 8.32 -3.11 3.14
N VAL A 27 9.34 -3.71 3.75
CA VAL A 27 9.87 -3.25 5.04
C VAL A 27 10.55 -1.89 4.93
N GLU A 28 11.29 -1.62 3.86
CA GLU A 28 11.90 -0.31 3.61
C GLU A 28 10.84 0.77 3.37
N ALA A 29 9.77 0.44 2.64
CA ALA A 29 8.63 1.33 2.41
C ALA A 29 7.92 1.68 3.73
N LEU A 30 7.66 0.69 4.60
CA LEU A 30 7.05 0.92 5.91
C LEU A 30 7.87 1.88 6.76
N LYS A 31 9.19 1.68 6.84
CA LYS A 31 10.10 2.58 7.60
C LYS A 31 10.05 4.01 7.06
N ARG A 32 9.99 4.15 5.74
CA ARG A 32 9.91 5.47 5.09
C ARG A 32 8.58 6.17 5.41
N ALA A 33 7.46 5.43 5.41
CA ALA A 33 6.16 5.94 5.77
C ALA A 33 6.13 6.44 7.23
N GLU A 34 6.58 5.61 8.18
CA GLU A 34 6.66 5.98 9.59
C GLU A 34 7.50 7.24 9.82
N ALA A 35 8.63 7.38 9.12
CA ALA A 35 9.49 8.56 9.21
C ALA A 35 8.84 9.81 8.61
N ALA A 36 8.01 9.68 7.56
CA ALA A 36 7.23 10.79 7.02
C ALA A 36 6.15 11.24 8.01
N ASP A 37 5.44 10.30 8.61
CA ASP A 37 4.38 10.60 9.59
C ASP A 37 4.94 11.29 10.83
N LYS A 38 6.06 10.81 11.38
CA LYS A 38 6.75 11.48 12.50
C LYS A 38 7.10 12.92 12.16
N ARG A 39 7.63 13.18 10.96
CA ARG A 39 7.94 14.54 10.51
C ARG A 39 6.67 15.39 10.36
N ALA A 40 5.58 14.83 9.86
CA ALA A 40 4.33 15.54 9.70
C ALA A 40 3.71 15.91 11.06
N GLN A 41 3.77 15.01 12.05
CA GLN A 41 3.30 15.27 13.40
C GLN A 41 4.13 16.34 14.12
N GLN A 42 5.45 16.39 13.88
CA GLN A 42 6.35 17.40 14.47
C GLN A 42 6.23 18.79 13.82
N LYS A 43 5.64 18.89 12.62
CA LYS A 43 5.41 20.16 11.92
C LYS A 43 4.05 20.79 12.22
N LYS A 44 3.29 20.22 13.16
CA LYS A 44 1.97 20.69 13.58
C LYS A 44 2.10 21.59 14.80
#